data_AF-R9MMT0-F1
#
_entry.id   AF-R9MMT0-F1
#
_cell.length_a   1.000
_cell.length_b   1.000
_cell.length_c   1.000
_cell.angle_alpha   90.00
_cell.angle_beta   90.00
_cell.angle_gamma   90.00
#
_symmetry.space_group_name_H-M   'P 1'
#
loop_
_entity.id
_entity.type
_entity.pdbx_description
1 polymer ?
#
loop_
_entity_poly.entity_id
_entity_poly.type
_entity_poly.pdbx_seq_one_letter_code
_entity_poly.pdbx_strand_id
1 'polypeptide(L)'
;MKKMKKILALGLCLAVLFGSLAPVQVADAAAKTVKVTVRYKGKDAALFKVYYLKRNAWGYYNGKTKPDYTKTYTSLKKKWGKANKIRKVRDEYNSYNSYTWKSGKTSITLGADEKGKRSYDKYSGGFLIDIQNKKASLCGVKVGMSKKQALQKLKKQFGQKHVFNEGDMILVDTPPLEPMMFTLKSGKVKSIYWFSS
;
A
#
# COMPACT_ATOMS: atom_id res chain seq x y z
N MET A 1 66.63 27.42 -12.50
CA MET A 1 65.71 27.84 -11.39
C MET A 1 64.28 27.40 -11.71
N LYS A 2 63.52 27.01 -10.66
CA LYS A 2 62.12 26.49 -10.60
C LYS A 2 61.95 25.00 -10.96
N LYS A 3 62.19 24.06 -10.03
CA LYS A 3 61.38 23.62 -8.85
C LYS A 3 60.13 22.81 -9.20
N MET A 4 60.31 21.48 -9.10
CA MET A 4 59.42 20.45 -8.52
C MET A 4 58.06 20.92 -8.00
N LYS A 5 56.97 20.44 -8.60
CA LYS A 5 55.66 20.19 -7.95
C LYS A 5 54.86 19.14 -8.74
N LYS A 6 55.26 17.87 -8.71
CA LYS A 6 54.41 16.74 -9.15
C LYS A 6 54.56 15.55 -8.19
N ILE A 7 54.39 15.79 -6.89
CA ILE A 7 54.25 14.74 -5.88
C ILE A 7 53.18 15.22 -4.90
N LEU A 8 51.90 15.10 -5.27
CA LEU A 8 50.81 15.24 -4.29
C LEU A 8 49.49 14.58 -4.74
N ALA A 9 49.53 13.58 -5.63
CA ALA A 9 48.32 12.90 -6.11
C ALA A 9 48.37 11.37 -5.94
N LEU A 10 49.28 10.87 -5.10
CA LEU A 10 49.46 9.42 -4.82
C LEU A 10 49.34 9.09 -3.32
N GLY A 11 48.82 10.00 -2.51
CA GLY A 11 48.70 9.85 -1.05
C GLY A 11 47.28 9.72 -0.51
N LEU A 12 46.25 9.62 -1.35
CA LEU A 12 44.83 9.59 -0.91
C LEU A 12 44.10 8.27 -1.17
N CYS A 13 44.77 7.24 -1.70
CA CYS A 13 44.16 5.93 -1.98
C CYS A 13 44.52 4.84 -0.96
N LEU A 14 45.41 5.09 0.01
CA LEU A 14 45.89 4.05 0.94
C LEU A 14 45.42 4.22 2.40
N ALA A 15 44.63 5.25 2.72
CA ALA A 15 44.10 5.49 4.07
C ALA A 15 42.60 5.16 4.23
N VAL A 16 41.94 4.62 3.19
CA VAL A 16 40.51 4.24 3.25
C VAL A 16 40.32 2.75 3.55
N LEU A 17 41.40 1.97 3.68
CA LEU A 17 41.33 0.50 3.76
C LEU A 17 41.24 -0.09 5.18
N PHE A 18 41.29 0.70 6.26
CA PHE A 18 41.25 0.14 7.63
C PHE A 18 40.33 0.87 8.64
N GLY A 19 39.43 1.72 8.17
CA GLY A 19 38.50 2.45 9.05
C GLY A 19 37.04 2.07 8.85
N SER A 20 36.63 0.83 9.17
CA SER A 20 35.29 0.46 9.68
C SER A 20 34.97 -1.04 9.50
N LEU A 21 35.66 -1.90 10.25
CA LEU A 21 35.09 -3.20 10.68
C LEU A 21 34.31 -3.01 11.99
N ALA A 22 33.55 -1.91 12.10
CA ALA A 22 32.47 -1.87 13.06
C ALA A 22 31.36 -2.77 12.46
N PRO A 23 30.80 -3.73 13.20
CA PRO A 23 29.54 -4.32 12.77
C PRO A 23 28.60 -3.15 12.52
N VAL A 24 28.06 -3.05 11.30
CA VAL A 24 26.97 -2.12 11.03
C VAL A 24 25.89 -2.55 12.00
N GLN A 25 25.81 -1.86 13.15
CA GLN A 25 24.65 -1.89 13.98
C GLN A 25 23.53 -1.55 13.02
N VAL A 26 22.68 -2.54 12.74
CA VAL A 26 21.49 -2.35 11.95
C VAL A 26 20.67 -1.37 12.79
N ALA A 27 20.91 -0.08 12.53
CA ALA A 27 20.12 0.99 13.10
C ALA A 27 18.69 0.61 12.77
N ASP A 28 17.92 0.34 13.81
CA ASP A 28 16.58 -0.19 13.71
C ASP A 28 15.77 0.79 12.87
N ALA A 29 15.62 0.48 11.59
CA ALA A 29 15.16 1.45 10.60
C ALA A 29 13.81 2.00 11.04
N ALA A 30 13.71 3.32 11.13
CA ALA A 30 12.50 4.02 11.56
C ALA A 30 11.26 3.49 10.82
N ALA A 31 10.13 3.42 11.55
CA ALA A 31 8.88 2.87 11.05
C ALA A 31 8.50 3.48 9.68
N LYS A 32 8.49 2.64 8.62
CA LYS A 32 8.14 3.08 7.27
C LYS A 32 6.63 3.29 7.17
N THR A 33 6.21 4.53 6.96
CA THR A 33 4.82 4.86 6.65
C THR A 33 4.56 4.69 5.16
N VAL A 34 3.61 3.84 4.78
CA VAL A 34 3.26 3.56 3.39
C VAL A 34 1.83 4.00 3.11
N LYS A 35 1.64 4.83 2.07
CA LYS A 35 0.30 5.22 1.62
C LYS A 35 -0.29 4.14 0.72
N VAL A 36 -1.49 3.68 1.01
CA VAL A 36 -2.25 2.79 0.13
C VAL A 36 -3.18 3.64 -0.73
N THR A 37 -3.00 3.55 -2.05
CA THR A 37 -3.66 4.45 -2.99
C THR A 37 -4.46 3.67 -4.02
N VAL A 38 -5.69 4.09 -4.26
CA VAL A 38 -6.55 3.56 -5.33
C VAL A 38 -6.69 4.60 -6.43
N ARG A 39 -6.41 4.22 -7.67
CA ARG A 39 -6.74 5.03 -8.85
C ARG A 39 -8.04 4.53 -9.44
N TYR A 40 -9.02 5.42 -9.57
CA TYR A 40 -10.28 5.12 -10.25
C TYR A 40 -10.69 6.32 -11.11
N LYS A 41 -11.16 6.04 -12.34
CA LYS A 41 -11.46 7.07 -13.36
C LYS A 41 -10.32 8.10 -13.52
N GLY A 42 -9.07 7.62 -13.50
CA GLY A 42 -7.89 8.47 -13.66
C GLY A 42 -7.54 9.36 -12.46
N LYS A 43 -8.22 9.24 -11.31
CA LYS A 43 -7.95 10.04 -10.11
C LYS A 43 -7.53 9.17 -8.92
N ASP A 44 -6.44 9.54 -8.26
CA ASP A 44 -5.82 8.77 -7.17
C ASP A 44 -6.34 9.19 -5.79
N ALA A 45 -6.81 8.28 -4.95
CA ALA A 45 -7.13 8.55 -3.55
C ALA A 45 -6.27 7.67 -2.62
N ALA A 46 -5.52 8.30 -1.72
CA ALA A 46 -4.84 7.58 -0.63
C ALA A 46 -5.88 7.23 0.44
N LEU A 47 -6.18 5.95 0.61
CA LEU A 47 -7.27 5.48 1.48
C LEU A 47 -6.76 5.09 2.87
N PHE A 48 -5.51 4.63 2.96
CA PHE A 48 -4.91 4.18 4.22
C PHE A 48 -3.44 4.57 4.30
N LYS A 49 -2.93 4.58 5.53
CA LYS A 49 -1.51 4.59 5.85
C LYS A 49 -1.19 3.32 6.62
N VAL A 50 -0.26 2.52 6.13
CA VAL A 50 0.30 1.36 6.81
C VAL A 50 1.57 1.80 7.52
N TYR A 51 1.68 1.45 8.79
CA TYR A 51 2.83 1.72 9.64
C TYR A 51 3.43 0.38 10.06
N TYR A 52 4.60 0.06 9.54
CA TYR A 52 5.33 -1.12 9.97
C TYR A 52 6.15 -0.78 11.22
N LEU A 53 5.89 -1.46 12.32
CA LEU A 53 6.68 -1.40 13.55
C LEU A 53 7.71 -2.54 13.54
N LYS A 54 8.51 -2.61 14.61
CA LYS A 54 9.46 -3.71 14.80
C LYS A 54 8.73 -5.05 14.85
N ARG A 55 9.46 -6.11 14.48
CA ARG A 55 8.97 -7.48 14.68
C ARG A 55 8.71 -7.70 16.17
N ASN A 56 7.60 -8.37 16.48
CA ASN A 56 7.42 -8.92 17.81
C ASN A 56 8.34 -10.15 18.00
N ALA A 57 8.41 -10.65 19.23
CA ALA A 57 9.24 -11.79 19.61
C ALA A 57 8.99 -13.06 18.77
N TRP A 58 7.85 -13.15 18.10
CA TRP A 58 7.42 -14.27 17.27
C TRP A 58 7.72 -14.08 15.77
N GLY A 59 8.44 -13.02 15.41
CA GLY A 59 8.83 -12.74 14.02
C GLY A 59 7.76 -12.09 13.15
N TYR A 60 6.56 -11.83 13.70
CA TYR A 60 5.51 -11.10 12.99
C TYR A 60 5.76 -9.59 13.06
N TYR A 61 5.48 -8.87 11.98
CA TYR A 61 5.51 -7.42 12.01
C TYR A 61 4.31 -6.91 12.80
N ASN A 62 4.58 -6.31 13.95
CA ASN A 62 3.58 -5.44 14.55
C ASN A 62 3.39 -4.26 13.60
N GLY A 63 2.15 -3.98 13.21
CA GLY A 63 1.86 -2.84 12.37
C GLY A 63 0.54 -2.22 12.74
N LYS A 64 0.39 -0.97 12.36
CA LYS A 64 -0.89 -0.28 12.45
C LYS A 64 -1.29 0.09 11.04
N THR A 65 -2.52 -0.20 10.66
CA THR A 65 -3.11 0.42 9.48
C THR A 65 -4.08 1.48 9.96
N LYS A 66 -3.87 2.73 9.54
CA LYS A 66 -4.79 3.84 9.84
C LYS A 66 -5.55 4.22 8.59
N PRO A 67 -6.89 4.26 8.63
CA PRO A 67 -7.66 4.86 7.56
C PRO A 67 -7.34 6.35 7.42
N ASP A 68 -7.37 6.86 6.20
CA ASP A 68 -7.47 8.28 5.97
C ASP A 68 -8.93 8.71 6.16
N TYR A 69 -9.22 9.23 7.35
CA TYR A 69 -10.56 9.70 7.74
C TYR A 69 -11.07 10.88 6.90
N THR A 70 -10.19 11.55 6.13
CA THR A 70 -10.62 12.60 5.19
C THR A 70 -11.30 12.02 3.95
N LYS A 71 -11.21 10.71 3.72
CA LYS A 71 -11.82 10.01 2.57
C LYS A 71 -13.27 9.63 2.88
N THR A 72 -14.07 10.65 3.13
CA THR A 72 -15.53 10.56 3.26
C THR A 72 -16.19 10.28 1.91
N TYR A 73 -17.45 9.87 1.94
CA TYR A 73 -18.23 9.75 0.70
C TYR A 73 -18.26 11.07 -0.08
N THR A 74 -18.42 12.21 0.59
CA THR A 74 -18.44 13.53 -0.07
C THR A 74 -17.13 13.83 -0.79
N SER A 75 -15.98 13.56 -0.17
CA SER A 75 -14.68 13.83 -0.81
C SER A 75 -14.41 12.87 -1.98
N LEU A 76 -14.78 11.60 -1.84
CA LEU A 76 -14.67 10.63 -2.93
C LEU A 76 -15.68 10.90 -4.05
N LYS A 77 -16.89 11.36 -3.75
CA LYS A 77 -17.89 11.79 -4.74
C LYS A 77 -17.36 12.93 -5.61
N LYS A 78 -16.69 13.93 -5.01
CA LYS A 78 -16.02 15.00 -5.77
C LYS A 78 -14.94 14.48 -6.71
N LYS A 79 -14.25 13.40 -6.33
CA LYS A 79 -13.10 12.86 -7.06
C LYS A 79 -13.44 11.81 -8.11
N TRP A 80 -14.40 10.94 -7.83
CA TRP A 80 -14.76 9.75 -8.61
C TRP A 80 -16.18 9.79 -9.18
N GLY A 81 -16.94 10.84 -8.83
CA GLY A 81 -18.36 10.96 -9.12
C GLY A 81 -19.24 10.21 -8.12
N LYS A 82 -20.56 10.27 -8.33
CA LYS A 82 -21.55 9.55 -7.51
C LYS A 82 -21.27 8.05 -7.51
N ALA A 83 -21.45 7.40 -6.37
CA ALA A 83 -21.40 5.94 -6.28
C ALA A 83 -22.52 5.33 -7.13
N ASN A 84 -22.24 4.18 -7.75
CA ASN A 84 -23.20 3.45 -8.57
C ASN A 84 -24.28 2.77 -7.72
N LYS A 85 -23.91 2.30 -6.53
CA LYS A 85 -24.83 1.68 -5.55
C LYS A 85 -24.60 2.30 -4.18
N ILE A 86 -25.70 2.56 -3.48
CA ILE A 86 -25.71 2.99 -2.08
C ILE A 86 -26.61 2.01 -1.32
N ARG A 87 -26.07 1.31 -0.33
CA ARG A 87 -26.84 0.45 0.58
C ARG A 87 -26.85 1.11 1.95
N LYS A 88 -28.03 1.34 2.51
CA LYS A 88 -28.20 1.74 3.91
C LYS A 88 -28.42 0.48 4.72
N VAL A 89 -27.65 0.31 5.79
CA VAL A 89 -27.83 -0.77 6.76
C VAL A 89 -28.30 -0.12 8.05
N ARG A 90 -29.44 -0.59 8.53
CA ARG A 90 -30.14 -0.14 9.72
C ARG A 90 -30.71 -1.39 10.36
N ASP A 91 -30.12 -1.80 11.47
CA ASP A 91 -30.63 -2.84 12.35
C ASP A 91 -30.45 -2.39 13.80
N GLU A 92 -30.90 -3.21 14.75
CA GLU A 92 -30.87 -2.90 16.18
C GLU A 92 -29.45 -2.67 16.72
N TYR A 93 -28.42 -3.17 16.03
CA TYR A 93 -27.02 -3.08 16.46
C TYR A 93 -26.19 -2.13 15.59
N ASN A 94 -26.60 -1.86 14.35
CA ASN A 94 -25.79 -1.18 13.37
C ASN A 94 -26.56 -0.15 12.55
N SER A 95 -25.92 1.00 12.38
CA SER A 95 -26.39 2.03 11.44
C SER A 95 -25.22 2.58 10.63
N TYR A 96 -25.11 2.13 9.37
CA TYR A 96 -24.07 2.55 8.45
C TYR A 96 -24.54 2.57 6.99
N ASN A 97 -23.77 3.24 6.14
CA ASN A 97 -23.97 3.29 4.70
C ASN A 97 -22.79 2.63 3.98
N SER A 98 -23.09 1.97 2.86
CA SER A 98 -22.10 1.39 1.95
C SER A 98 -22.23 2.05 0.59
N TYR A 99 -21.12 2.62 0.09
CA TYR A 99 -21.05 3.32 -1.18
C TYR A 99 -20.13 2.56 -2.14
N THR A 100 -20.67 2.06 -3.25
CA THR A 100 -19.91 1.28 -4.24
C THR A 100 -19.78 2.01 -5.56
N TRP A 101 -18.54 2.21 -6.01
CA TRP A 101 -18.22 2.62 -7.38
C TRP A 101 -17.91 1.37 -8.23
N LYS A 102 -18.59 1.24 -9.37
CA LYS A 102 -18.44 0.12 -10.30
C LYS A 102 -18.03 0.59 -11.69
N SER A 103 -17.12 -0.16 -12.31
CA SER A 103 -16.82 -0.02 -13.74
C SER A 103 -16.46 -1.37 -14.35
N GLY A 104 -17.38 -1.97 -15.10
CA GLY A 104 -17.27 -3.36 -15.53
C GLY A 104 -17.13 -4.30 -14.32
N LYS A 105 -16.19 -5.26 -14.39
CA LYS A 105 -15.84 -6.19 -13.31
C LYS A 105 -15.00 -5.60 -12.16
N THR A 106 -14.95 -4.28 -12.02
CA THR A 106 -14.23 -3.62 -10.92
C THR A 106 -15.25 -2.98 -9.97
N SER A 107 -15.08 -3.19 -8.67
CA SER A 107 -15.84 -2.53 -7.61
C SER A 107 -14.93 -2.02 -6.48
N ILE A 108 -15.20 -0.80 -6.04
CA ILE A 108 -14.57 -0.19 -4.86
C ILE A 108 -15.72 0.21 -3.93
N THR A 109 -15.74 -0.33 -2.73
CA THR A 109 -16.80 -0.08 -1.75
C THR A 109 -16.21 0.58 -0.51
N LEU A 110 -16.84 1.67 -0.07
CA LEU A 110 -16.58 2.33 1.20
C LEU A 110 -17.71 2.02 2.18
N GLY A 111 -17.36 1.53 3.38
CA GLY A 111 -18.23 1.60 4.55
C GLY A 111 -18.07 2.95 5.26
N ALA A 112 -19.19 3.59 5.60
CA ALA A 112 -19.20 4.88 6.28
C ALA A 112 -20.41 4.97 7.23
N ASP A 113 -20.36 5.87 8.20
CA ASP A 113 -21.51 6.19 9.03
C ASP A 113 -22.67 6.81 8.20
N GLU A 114 -23.79 7.09 8.86
CA GLU A 114 -24.97 7.68 8.22
C GLU A 114 -24.69 9.03 7.55
N LYS A 115 -23.70 9.77 8.06
CA LYS A 115 -23.26 11.08 7.57
C LYS A 115 -22.22 10.96 6.45
N GLY A 116 -21.88 9.74 6.04
CA GLY A 116 -20.89 9.45 4.99
C GLY A 116 -19.43 9.63 5.45
N LYS A 117 -19.17 9.70 6.75
CA LYS A 117 -17.83 9.76 7.33
C LYS A 117 -17.34 8.35 7.68
N ARG A 118 -16.02 8.16 7.68
CA ARG A 118 -15.42 6.88 8.10
C ARG A 118 -15.42 6.80 9.63
N SER A 119 -15.87 5.68 10.19
CA SER A 119 -15.80 5.38 11.62
C SER A 119 -15.59 3.87 11.84
N TYR A 120 -14.41 3.51 12.37
CA TYR A 120 -14.12 2.12 12.75
C TYR A 120 -14.95 1.66 13.95
N ASP A 121 -15.37 2.60 14.82
CA ASP A 121 -16.16 2.31 16.03
C ASP A 121 -17.56 1.73 15.74
N LYS A 122 -18.03 1.80 14.49
CA LYS A 122 -19.37 1.36 14.07
C LYS A 122 -19.34 0.30 12.94
N TYR A 123 -18.27 -0.49 12.85
CA TYR A 123 -18.03 -1.41 11.70
C TYR A 123 -18.10 -0.68 10.33
N SER A 124 -17.86 0.63 10.33
CA SER A 124 -18.16 1.54 9.21
C SER A 124 -16.94 2.36 8.80
N GLY A 125 -15.78 1.71 8.67
CA GLY A 125 -14.54 2.37 8.29
C GLY A 125 -13.85 1.71 7.11
N GLY A 126 -14.33 0.54 6.70
CA GLY A 126 -13.64 -0.36 5.80
C GLY A 126 -13.71 0.00 4.32
N PHE A 127 -12.81 -0.60 3.57
CA PHE A 127 -12.87 -0.67 2.11
C PHE A 127 -12.86 -2.12 1.65
N LEU A 128 -13.69 -2.40 0.67
CA LEU A 128 -13.57 -3.59 -0.17
C LEU A 128 -13.15 -3.14 -1.56
N ILE A 129 -12.01 -3.63 -2.03
CA ILE A 129 -11.47 -3.34 -3.35
C ILE A 129 -11.40 -4.64 -4.12
N ASP A 130 -12.10 -4.69 -5.24
CA ASP A 130 -12.05 -5.80 -6.19
C ASP A 130 -11.85 -5.21 -7.59
N ILE A 131 -10.67 -5.44 -8.18
CA ILE A 131 -10.27 -4.91 -9.48
C ILE A 131 -9.98 -6.08 -10.41
N GLN A 132 -10.88 -6.32 -11.37
CA GLN A 132 -10.73 -7.40 -12.36
C GLN A 132 -10.62 -6.88 -13.79
N ASN A 133 -10.39 -5.58 -13.98
CA ASN A 133 -10.09 -4.99 -15.28
C ASN A 133 -9.10 -3.81 -15.16
N LYS A 134 -8.73 -3.23 -16.31
CA LYS A 134 -7.72 -2.16 -16.40
C LYS A 134 -8.19 -0.77 -15.95
N LYS A 135 -9.45 -0.61 -15.51
CA LYS A 135 -10.05 0.71 -15.22
C LYS A 135 -9.72 1.26 -13.84
N ALA A 136 -9.07 0.47 -12.99
CA ALA A 136 -8.57 0.90 -11.70
C ALA A 136 -7.19 0.32 -11.42
N SER A 137 -6.52 0.85 -10.40
CA SER A 137 -5.29 0.29 -9.86
C SER A 137 -5.25 0.43 -8.34
N LEU A 138 -4.54 -0.49 -7.69
CA LEU A 138 -4.21 -0.44 -6.27
C LEU A 138 -2.70 -0.33 -6.14
N CYS A 139 -2.22 0.65 -5.40
CA CYS A 139 -0.78 0.93 -5.22
C CYS A 139 -0.04 1.02 -6.56
N GLY A 140 -0.72 1.56 -7.57
CA GLY A 140 -0.20 1.71 -8.93
C GLY A 140 -0.03 0.41 -9.72
N VAL A 141 -0.50 -0.74 -9.21
CA VAL A 141 -0.58 -2.03 -9.91
C VAL A 141 -1.99 -2.20 -10.49
N LYS A 142 -2.08 -2.63 -11.75
CA LYS A 142 -3.33 -2.81 -12.49
C LYS A 142 -3.39 -4.17 -13.16
N VAL A 143 -4.59 -4.63 -13.49
CA VAL A 143 -4.80 -5.85 -14.29
C VAL A 143 -4.02 -5.76 -15.61
N GLY A 144 -3.38 -6.87 -15.99
CA GLY A 144 -2.50 -7.00 -17.14
C GLY A 144 -1.05 -6.55 -16.93
N MET A 145 -0.70 -5.96 -15.78
CA MET A 145 0.69 -5.67 -15.43
C MET A 145 1.47 -6.98 -15.28
N SER A 146 2.73 -7.03 -15.74
CA SER A 146 3.53 -8.25 -15.59
C SER A 146 3.88 -8.49 -14.12
N LYS A 147 4.05 -9.76 -13.74
CA LYS A 147 4.50 -10.17 -12.40
C LYS A 147 5.77 -9.43 -11.97
N LYS A 148 6.75 -9.33 -12.87
CA LYS A 148 8.03 -8.61 -12.63
C LYS A 148 7.79 -7.15 -12.27
N GLN A 149 6.98 -6.44 -13.05
CA GLN A 149 6.66 -5.02 -12.81
C GLN A 149 5.88 -4.81 -11.51
N ALA A 150 4.90 -5.69 -11.24
CA ALA A 150 4.11 -5.64 -10.02
C ALA A 150 4.99 -5.84 -8.77
N LEU A 151 5.82 -6.89 -8.75
CA LEU A 151 6.75 -7.16 -7.65
C LEU A 151 7.72 -6.00 -7.42
N GLN A 152 8.33 -5.46 -8.48
CA GLN A 152 9.24 -4.32 -8.36
C GLN A 152 8.55 -3.11 -7.71
N LYS A 153 7.35 -2.77 -8.18
CA LYS A 153 6.59 -1.64 -7.66
C LYS A 153 6.18 -1.85 -6.19
N LEU A 154 5.64 -3.01 -5.86
CA LEU A 154 5.19 -3.34 -4.51
C LEU A 154 6.37 -3.40 -3.54
N LYS A 155 7.48 -4.05 -3.90
CA LYS A 155 8.69 -4.10 -3.06
C LYS A 155 9.29 -2.72 -2.83
N LYS A 156 9.30 -1.83 -3.84
CA LYS A 156 9.72 -0.44 -3.65
C LYS A 156 8.85 0.29 -2.63
N GLN A 157 7.53 0.14 -2.75
CA GLN A 157 6.56 0.84 -1.92
C GLN A 157 6.52 0.30 -0.48
N PHE A 158 6.34 -1.00 -0.32
CA PHE A 158 6.13 -1.66 0.98
C PHE A 158 7.42 -2.15 1.64
N GLY A 159 8.46 -2.44 0.85
CA GLY A 159 9.68 -3.10 1.31
C GLY A 159 9.62 -4.61 1.03
N GLN A 160 10.78 -5.20 0.72
CA GLN A 160 10.86 -6.60 0.27
C GLN A 160 10.30 -7.59 1.29
N LYS A 161 10.47 -7.32 2.59
CA LYS A 161 10.02 -8.16 3.70
C LYS A 161 8.50 -8.24 3.88
N HIS A 162 7.73 -7.40 3.19
CA HIS A 162 6.27 -7.33 3.27
C HIS A 162 5.58 -7.73 1.95
N VAL A 163 6.34 -8.27 0.98
CA VAL A 163 5.81 -8.66 -0.32
C VAL A 163 6.22 -10.10 -0.62
N PHE A 164 5.24 -10.98 -0.60
CA PHE A 164 5.40 -12.41 -0.78
C PHE A 164 4.91 -12.81 -2.17
N ASN A 165 5.54 -13.82 -2.73
CA ASN A 165 5.18 -14.38 -4.02
C ASN A 165 4.90 -15.86 -3.82
N GLU A 166 3.64 -16.24 -3.89
CA GLU A 166 3.15 -17.57 -3.55
C GLU A 166 2.39 -18.12 -4.74
N GLY A 167 3.02 -19.03 -5.50
CA GLY A 167 2.43 -19.61 -6.69
C GLY A 167 1.92 -18.57 -7.71
N ASP A 168 0.61 -18.55 -7.89
CA ASP A 168 -0.12 -17.64 -8.77
C ASP A 168 -0.58 -16.36 -8.07
N MET A 169 -0.01 -15.99 -6.92
CA MET A 169 -0.38 -14.79 -6.19
C MET A 169 0.84 -13.97 -5.74
N ILE A 170 0.66 -12.66 -5.67
CA ILE A 170 1.52 -11.77 -4.89
C ILE A 170 0.69 -11.29 -3.69
N LEU A 171 1.23 -11.48 -2.49
CA LEU A 171 0.64 -10.99 -1.25
C LEU A 171 1.43 -9.79 -0.74
N VAL A 172 0.72 -8.77 -0.26
CA VAL A 172 1.33 -7.64 0.44
C VAL A 172 0.78 -7.58 1.85
N ASP A 173 1.66 -7.80 2.82
CA ASP A 173 1.33 -7.77 4.24
C ASP A 173 0.96 -6.34 4.67
N THR A 174 -0.23 -6.18 5.25
CA THR A 174 -0.77 -4.91 5.73
C THR A 174 -1.35 -5.03 7.14
N PRO A 175 -0.52 -5.31 8.15
CA PRO A 175 -0.99 -5.64 9.48
C PRO A 175 -1.69 -4.43 10.14
N PRO A 176 -2.74 -4.66 10.95
CA PRO A 176 -3.27 -5.96 11.36
C PRO A 176 -4.30 -6.56 10.37
N LEU A 177 -4.45 -5.99 9.18
CA LEU A 177 -5.48 -6.38 8.22
C LEU A 177 -5.02 -7.57 7.37
N GLU A 178 -5.99 -8.19 6.70
CA GLU A 178 -5.72 -9.17 5.66
C GLU A 178 -4.76 -8.61 4.59
N PRO A 179 -3.87 -9.45 4.04
CA PRO A 179 -2.97 -9.04 2.97
C PRO A 179 -3.72 -8.53 1.73
N MET A 180 -3.11 -7.60 1.00
CA MET A 180 -3.57 -7.31 -0.35
C MET A 180 -3.19 -8.47 -1.26
N MET A 181 -4.16 -8.95 -2.04
CA MET A 181 -4.00 -10.09 -2.92
C MET A 181 -3.95 -9.63 -4.38
N PHE A 182 -2.89 -10.00 -5.10
CA PHE A 182 -2.76 -9.79 -6.53
C PHE A 182 -2.64 -11.15 -7.22
N THR A 183 -3.76 -11.69 -7.70
CA THR A 183 -3.80 -12.95 -8.42
C THR A 183 -3.17 -12.79 -9.80
N LEU A 184 -2.44 -13.80 -10.25
CA LEU A 184 -1.71 -13.87 -11.51
C LEU A 184 -2.37 -14.91 -12.43
N LYS A 185 -2.27 -14.67 -13.74
CA LYS A 185 -2.54 -15.67 -14.77
C LYS A 185 -1.55 -15.44 -15.90
N SER A 186 -0.86 -16.50 -16.33
CA SER A 186 0.12 -16.43 -17.42
C SER A 186 1.16 -15.31 -17.20
N GLY A 187 1.69 -15.20 -15.97
CA GLY A 187 2.72 -14.22 -15.61
C GLY A 187 2.26 -12.76 -15.52
N LYS A 188 0.95 -12.48 -15.60
CA LYS A 188 0.37 -11.12 -15.49
C LYS A 188 -0.68 -11.06 -14.40
N VAL A 189 -0.87 -9.89 -13.80
CA VAL A 189 -1.94 -9.63 -12.82
C VAL A 189 -3.31 -9.83 -13.48
N LYS A 190 -4.10 -10.77 -12.97
CA LYS A 190 -5.45 -11.09 -13.41
C LYS A 190 -6.49 -10.28 -12.63
N SER A 191 -6.34 -10.23 -11.31
CA SER A 191 -7.26 -9.57 -10.38
C SER A 191 -6.52 -9.05 -9.17
N ILE A 192 -7.13 -8.08 -8.50
CA ILE A 192 -6.62 -7.49 -7.26
C ILE A 192 -7.77 -7.46 -6.27
N TYR A 193 -7.54 -7.99 -5.08
CA TYR A 193 -8.50 -7.96 -3.98
C TYR A 193 -7.85 -7.41 -2.73
N TRP A 194 -8.58 -6.57 -2.00
CA TRP A 194 -8.20 -6.21 -0.64
C TRP A 194 -9.43 -5.82 0.16
N PHE A 195 -9.57 -6.45 1.32
CA PHE A 195 -10.56 -6.10 2.32
C PHE A 195 -9.87 -5.51 3.53
N SER A 196 -10.36 -4.36 3.97
CA SER A 196 -9.95 -3.71 5.19
C SER A 196 -11.21 -3.33 5.93
N SER A 197 -11.41 -3.81 7.15
CA SER A 197 -12.51 -3.44 8.04
C SER A 197 -12.00 -3.12 9.43
#